data_AF-A0A0H5D8U1-F1
#
_entry.id   AF-A0A0H5D8U1-F1
#
_cell.length_a   1.000
_cell.length_b   1.000
_cell.length_c   1.000
_cell.angle_alpha   90.00
_cell.angle_beta   90.00
_cell.angle_gamma   90.00
#
_symmetry.space_group_name_H-M   'P 1'
#
loop_
_entity.id
_entity.type
_entity.pdbx_description
1 polymer ?
#
loop_
_entity_poly.entity_id
_entity_poly.type
_entity_poly.pdbx_seq_one_letter_code
_entity_poly.pdbx_strand_id
1 'polypeptide(L)' 'MMGGDFTWGISEYHVGRAHLVPTGMAGGLCGIPVHARYADRPGTPTVCPECALAFVRLVFPVPVGWP' A
#
# COMPACT_ATOMS: atom_id res chain seq x y z
N MET A 1 8.13 10.62 -14.41
CA MET A 1 8.37 10.29 -12.98
C MET A 1 7.01 10.15 -12.31
N MET A 2 6.46 8.93 -12.26
CA MET A 2 5.23 8.64 -11.52
C MET A 2 5.60 8.45 -10.04
N GLY A 3 5.64 9.55 -9.27
CA GLY A 3 6.07 9.53 -7.88
C GLY A 3 5.13 10.27 -6.92
N GLY A 4 3.88 10.56 -7.31
CA GLY A 4 2.99 11.46 -6.56
C GLY A 4 1.82 10.81 -5.82
N ASP A 5 1.49 9.54 -6.08
CA ASP A 5 0.20 8.99 -5.63
C ASP A 5 0.28 8.22 -4.31
N PHE A 6 1.48 7.78 -3.91
CA PHE A 6 1.68 6.92 -2.74
C PHE A 6 2.92 7.30 -1.93
N THR A 7 2.83 7.06 -0.63
CA THR A 7 3.95 7.01 0.33
C THR A 7 3.99 5.63 0.98
N TRP A 8 5.04 5.34 1.74
CA TRP A 8 5.13 4.11 2.52
C TRP A 8 4.73 4.39 3.97
N GLY A 9 4.09 3.43 4.61
CA GLY A 9 3.87 3.47 6.05
C GLY A 9 4.08 2.11 6.70
N ILE A 10 4.16 2.10 8.03
CA ILE A 10 4.18 0.87 8.82
C ILE A 10 3.05 0.91 9.84
N SER A 11 2.54 -0.26 10.20
CA SER A 11 1.62 -0.45 11.31
C SER A 11 2.16 -1.57 12.21
N GLU A 12 1.78 -1.58 13.48
CA GLU A 12 2.13 -2.70 14.37
C GLU A 12 1.29 -3.95 14.03
N TYR A 13 0.17 -3.74 13.33
CA TYR A 13 -0.61 -4.78 12.69
C TYR A 13 0.18 -5.39 11.52
N HIS A 14 -0.04 -6.66 11.21
CA HIS A 14 0.71 -7.38 10.15
C HIS A 14 2.22 -7.52 10.40
N VAL A 15 2.67 -7.61 11.65
CA VAL A 15 4.07 -7.92 11.99
C VAL A 15 5.05 -6.84 11.47
N GLY A 16 4.64 -5.57 11.52
CA GLY A 16 5.47 -4.43 11.12
C GLY A 16 5.59 -4.21 9.61
N ARG A 17 4.81 -4.91 8.78
CA ARG A 17 4.95 -4.89 7.31
C ARG A 17 4.74 -3.50 6.71
N ALA A 18 5.35 -3.27 5.55
CA ALA A 18 5.25 -2.00 4.83
C ALA A 18 3.93 -1.89 4.06
N HIS A 19 3.21 -0.79 4.25
CA HIS A 19 1.94 -0.46 3.61
C HIS A 19 2.14 0.61 2.53
N LEU A 20 1.43 0.47 1.41
CA LEU A 20 1.28 1.54 0.41
C LEU A 20 0.16 2.47 0.87
N VAL A 21 0.49 3.74 1.11
CA VAL A 21 -0.41 4.76 1.67
C VAL A 21 -0.74 5.78 0.58
N PRO A 22 -1.99 5.84 0.09
CA PRO A 22 -2.38 6.84 -0.89
C PRO A 22 -2.22 8.27 -0.35
N THR A 23 -1.89 9.20 -1.23
CA THR A 23 -1.81 10.63 -0.89
C THR A 23 -3.12 11.10 -0.27
N GLY A 24 -3.02 11.78 0.88
CA GLY A 24 -4.18 12.29 1.63
C GLY A 24 -4.89 11.27 2.54
N MET A 25 -4.54 9.98 2.50
CA MET A 25 -5.13 8.97 3.39
C MET A 25 -4.28 8.74 4.64
N ALA A 26 -4.93 8.35 5.75
CA ALA A 26 -4.28 8.01 7.03
C ALA A 26 -3.86 6.54 7.15
N GLY A 27 -4.30 5.69 6.23
CA GLY A 27 -4.04 4.26 6.23
C GLY A 27 -3.55 3.74 4.89
N GLY A 28 -3.05 2.51 4.89
CA GLY A 28 -2.65 1.83 3.67
C GLY A 28 -3.84 1.46 2.78
N LEU A 29 -3.58 1.02 1.55
CA LEU A 29 -4.58 0.47 0.63
C LEU A 29 -5.45 -0.65 1.24
N CYS A 30 -4.89 -1.38 2.22
CA CYS A 30 -5.61 -2.39 3.00
C CYS A 30 -6.64 -1.84 4.00
N GLY A 31 -6.75 -0.52 4.17
CA GLY A 31 -7.64 0.14 5.12
C GLY A 31 -7.09 0.27 6.55
N ILE A 32 -5.90 -0.28 6.82
CA ILE A 32 -5.29 -0.24 8.17
C ILE A 32 -4.57 1.09 8.39
N PRO A 33 -4.80 1.77 9.53
CA PRO A 33 -4.05 2.97 9.92
C PRO A 33 -2.55 2.69 10.04
N VAL A 34 -1.71 3.63 9.57
CA VAL A 34 -0.25 3.56 9.75
C VAL A 34 0.19 4.54 10.83
N HIS A 35 1.19 4.18 11.63
CA HIS A 35 1.71 5.04 12.71
C HIS A 35 2.99 5.80 12.32
N ALA A 36 3.65 5.42 11.23
CA ALA A 36 4.78 6.15 10.67
C ALA A 36 4.72 6.13 9.14
N ARG A 37 5.31 7.17 8.52
CA ARG A 37 5.38 7.34 7.06
C ARG A 37 6.81 7.56 6.59
N TYR A 38 7.11 7.06 5.41
CA TYR A 38 8.43 7.09 4.79
C TYR A 38 8.27 7.42 3.30
N ALA A 39 9.20 8.22 2.78
CA ALA A 39 9.27 8.50 1.34
C ALA A 39 9.69 7.23 0.57
N ASP A 40 10.69 6.53 1.09
CA ASP A 40 11.18 5.27 0.56
C ASP A 40 10.58 4.06 1.29
N ARG A 41 10.57 2.91 0.61
CA ARG A 41 10.11 1.66 1.20
C ARG A 41 11.05 1.24 2.33
N PRO A 42 10.53 0.92 3.54
CA PRO A 42 11.33 0.30 4.60
C PRO A 42 11.98 -1.01 4.12
N GLY A 43 13.27 -1.19 4.40
CA GLY A 43 14.04 -2.36 3.93
C GLY A 43 13.58 -3.70 4.53
N THR A 44 13.06 -3.66 5.76
CA THR A 44 12.46 -4.78 6.48
C THR A 44 11.33 -4.26 7.36
N PRO A 45 10.18 -4.96 7.47
CA PRO A 45 9.83 -6.24 6.86
C PRO A 45 9.17 -6.11 5.46
N THR A 46 8.69 -7.24 4.92
CA THR A 46 8.07 -7.36 3.58
C THR A 46 6.83 -6.46 3.41
N VAL A 47 6.37 -6.27 2.16
CA VAL A 47 5.12 -5.53 1.89
C VAL A 47 3.93 -6.26 2.52
N CYS A 48 2.96 -5.50 3.03
CA CYS A 48 1.64 -5.99 3.42
C CYS A 48 0.97 -6.65 2.19
N PRO A 49 0.65 -7.95 2.25
CA PRO A 49 0.14 -8.68 1.08
C PRO A 49 -1.18 -8.11 0.57
N GLU A 50 -2.03 -7.59 1.45
CA GLU A 50 -3.30 -6.94 1.10
C GLU A 50 -3.07 -5.64 0.32
N CYS A 51 -2.08 -4.83 0.74
CA CYS A 51 -1.68 -3.64 -0.01
C CYS A 51 -1.12 -4.01 -1.39
N ALA A 52 -0.35 -5.10 -1.50
CA ALA A 52 0.17 -5.56 -2.79
C ALA A 52 -0.97 -6.02 -3.73
N LEU A 53 -1.92 -6.80 -3.22
CA LEU A 53 -3.07 -7.26 -4.01
C LEU A 53 -3.98 -6.09 -4.44
N ALA A 54 -4.26 -5.16 -3.53
CA ALA A 54 -5.03 -3.96 -3.85
C ALA A 54 -4.34 -3.12 -4.94
N PHE A 55 -3.02 -2.94 -4.83
CA PHE A 55 -2.25 -2.22 -5.85
C PHE A 55 -2.31 -2.90 -7.21
N VAL A 56 -2.15 -4.23 -7.27
CA VAL A 56 -2.27 -4.97 -8.54
C VAL A 56 -3.65 -4.76 -9.17
N ARG A 57 -4.74 -4.80 -8.39
CA ARG A 57 -6.10 -4.55 -8.90
C ARG A 57 -6.29 -3.13 -9.42
N LEU A 58 -5.64 -2.14 -8.81
CA LEU A 58 -5.70 -0.74 -9.24
C LEU A 58 -4.92 -0.51 -10.54
N VAL A 59 -3.75 -1.12 -10.69
CA VAL A 59 -2.88 -0.95 -11.86
C VAL A 59 -3.35 -1.78 -13.05
N PHE A 60 -3.92 -2.96 -12.79
CA PHE A 60 -4.41 -3.90 -13.80
C PHE A 60 -5.91 -4.15 -13.59
N PRO A 61 -6.78 -3.14 -13.85
CA PRO A 61 -8.21 -3.32 -13.73
C PRO A 61 -8.68 -4.35 -14.75
N VAL A 62 -9.35 -5.40 -14.28
CA VAL A 62 -9.97 -6.40 -15.16
C VAL A 62 -11.28 -5.80 -15.71
N PRO A 63 -11.49 -5.79 -17.03
CA PRO A 63 -12.73 -5.29 -17.61
C PRO A 63 -13.94 -6.05 -17.05
N VAL A 64 -15.02 -5.34 -16.78
CA VAL A 64 -16.30 -5.96 -16.40
C VAL A 64 -16.75 -6.84 -17.58
N GLY A 65 -16.88 -8.15 -17.35
CA GLY A 65 -17.24 -9.12 -18.39
C GLY A 65 -16.08 -9.90 -19.02
N TRP A 66 -14.89 -9.86 -18.42
CA TRP A 66 -13.86 -10.88 -18.71
C TRP A 66 -14.41 -12.28 -18.37
N PRO A 67 -14.27 -13.28 -19.26
CA PRO A 67 -14.81 -14.63 -19.06
C PRO A 67 -14.22 -15.34 -17.83
#